data_AF-A0A318UD00-F1
#
_entry.id   AF-A0A318UD00-F1
#
_cell.length_a   1.000
_cell.length_b   1.000
_cell.length_c   1.000
_cell.angle_alpha   90.00
_cell.angle_beta   90.00
_cell.angle_gamma   90.00
#
_symmetry.space_group_name_H-M   'P 1'
#
loop_
_entity.id
_entity.type
_entity.pdbx_description
1 polymer ?
#
loop_
_entity_poly.entity_id
_entity_poly.type
_entity_poly.pdbx_seq_one_letter_code
_entity_poly.pdbx_strand_id
1 'polypeptide(L)'
;MHEYKEQLFQNLKKHLKGSGWTMVKLFEGRGEIQLILPDNVDVEKEFNQLYSILDRLPDIDLEPEQVIISYCHKNWLNYHCTIINPSQELVVKSMYIDE
;
A
#
# COMPACT_ATOMS: atom_id res chain seq x y z
N MET A 1 -4.81 16.68 -5.57
CA MET A 1 -6.02 15.83 -5.49
C MET A 1 -5.56 14.41 -5.73
N HIS A 2 -5.82 13.47 -4.81
CA HIS A 2 -5.32 12.09 -4.85
C HIS A 2 -6.46 11.10 -5.07
N GLU A 3 -7.20 11.25 -6.17
CA GLU A 3 -8.45 10.52 -6.41
C GLU A 3 -8.22 9.02 -6.54
N TYR A 4 -7.15 8.60 -7.24
CA TYR A 4 -6.82 7.19 -7.38
C TYR A 4 -6.48 6.58 -6.02
N LYS A 5 -5.64 7.28 -5.23
CA LYS A 5 -5.25 6.80 -3.89
C LYS A 5 -6.45 6.72 -2.94
N GLU A 6 -7.36 7.69 -3.02
CA GLU A 6 -8.58 7.70 -2.23
C GLU A 6 -9.47 6.50 -2.59
N GLN A 7 -9.70 6.25 -3.89
CA GLN A 7 -10.50 5.10 -4.34
C GLN A 7 -9.84 3.77 -3.94
N LEU A 8 -8.52 3.64 -4.09
CA LEU A 8 -7.76 2.47 -3.65
C LEU A 8 -7.89 2.25 -2.13
N PHE A 9 -7.79 3.32 -1.34
CA PHE A 9 -7.99 3.25 0.11
C PHE A 9 -9.40 2.76 0.47
N GLN A 10 -10.45 3.26 -0.19
CA GLN A 10 -11.82 2.80 0.07
C GLN A 10 -12.03 1.34 -0.33
N ASN A 11 -11.47 0.91 -1.47
CA ASN A 11 -11.53 -0.47 -1.94
C ASN A 11 -10.85 -1.41 -0.94
N LEU A 12 -9.63 -1.10 -0.50
CA LEU A 12 -8.89 -1.83 0.54
C LEU A 12 -9.67 -1.86 1.86
N LYS A 13 -10.18 -0.71 2.32
CA LYS A 13 -10.93 -0.61 3.58
C LYS A 13 -12.20 -1.47 3.56
N LYS A 14 -12.87 -1.55 2.42
CA LYS A 14 -14.04 -2.42 2.24
C LYS A 14 -13.64 -3.90 2.23
N HIS A 15 -12.57 -4.26 1.53
CA HIS A 15 -12.07 -5.64 1.44
C HIS A 15 -11.59 -6.17 2.80
N LEU A 16 -10.89 -5.33 3.57
CA LEU A 16 -10.32 -5.68 4.87
C LEU A 16 -11.31 -5.50 6.04
N LYS A 17 -12.58 -5.19 5.76
CA LYS A 17 -13.58 -4.98 6.80
C LYS A 17 -13.73 -6.23 7.66
N GLY A 18 -13.45 -6.10 8.95
CA GLY A 18 -13.54 -7.20 9.92
C GLY A 18 -12.22 -7.94 10.17
N SER A 19 -11.12 -7.59 9.49
CA SER A 19 -9.79 -8.18 9.75
C SER A 19 -9.18 -7.76 11.10
N GLY A 20 -9.73 -6.70 11.72
CA GLY A 20 -9.13 -6.05 12.89
C GLY A 20 -7.96 -5.13 12.55
N TRP A 21 -7.63 -4.93 11.27
CA TRP A 21 -6.54 -4.06 10.84
C TRP A 21 -6.99 -2.60 10.88
N THR A 22 -6.06 -1.71 11.20
CA THR A 22 -6.26 -0.26 11.12
C THR A 22 -5.61 0.28 9.86
N MET A 23 -6.28 1.17 9.14
CA MET A 23 -5.73 1.82 7.95
C MET A 23 -5.53 3.31 8.17
N VAL A 24 -4.37 3.83 7.80
CA VAL A 24 -4.03 5.24 7.91
C VAL A 24 -3.69 5.80 6.53
N LYS A 25 -4.19 7.01 6.24
CA LYS A 25 -3.87 7.76 5.03
C LYS A 25 -2.70 8.71 5.32
N LEU A 26 -1.63 8.57 4.57
CA LEU A 26 -0.44 9.42 4.63
C LEU A 26 -0.17 9.99 3.23
N PHE A 27 -1.22 10.54 2.61
CA PHE A 27 -1.19 11.04 1.23
C PHE A 27 -0.33 12.29 1.10
N GLU A 28 -0.55 13.25 2.02
CA GLU A 28 0.29 14.43 2.18
C GLU A 28 1.65 13.98 2.76
N GLY A 29 2.66 13.86 1.89
CA GLY A 29 3.97 13.33 2.23
C GLY A 29 4.42 12.25 1.25
N ARG A 30 4.56 11.00 1.72
CA ARG A 30 5.05 9.88 0.90
C ARG A 30 4.02 9.35 -0.10
N GLY A 31 2.75 9.76 0.01
CA GLY A 31 1.70 9.19 -0.82
C GLY A 31 1.35 7.75 -0.40
N GLU A 32 1.27 7.50 0.90
CA GLU A 32 1.24 6.16 1.50
C GLU A 32 -0.13 5.78 2.06
N ILE A 33 -0.49 4.50 1.93
CA ILE A 33 -1.53 3.82 2.67
C ILE A 33 -0.84 2.86 3.64
N GLN A 34 -1.00 3.11 4.94
CA GLN A 34 -0.43 2.26 5.97
C GLN A 34 -1.50 1.32 6.55
N LEU A 35 -1.16 0.03 6.61
CA LEU A 35 -1.93 -1.05 7.21
C LEU A 35 -1.27 -1.45 8.53
N ILE A 36 -1.95 -1.18 9.64
CA ILE A 36 -1.50 -1.51 10.99
C ILE A 36 -2.21 -2.79 11.42
N LEU A 37 -1.44 -3.86 11.56
CA LEU A 37 -1.92 -5.20 11.87
C LEU A 37 -1.90 -5.44 13.39
N PRO A 38 -2.84 -6.24 13.92
CA PRO A 38 -2.80 -6.71 15.30
C PRO A 38 -1.48 -7.44 15.62
N ASP A 39 -1.03 -7.36 16.87
CA ASP A 39 0.26 -7.92 17.31
C ASP A 39 0.39 -9.45 17.17
N ASN A 40 -0.73 -10.15 16.98
CA ASN A 40 -0.78 -11.60 16.77
C ASN A 40 -0.78 -12.03 15.29
N VAL A 41 -0.67 -11.09 14.35
CA VAL A 41 -0.65 -11.37 12.91
C VAL A 41 0.78 -11.24 12.37
N ASP A 42 1.24 -12.22 11.60
CA ASP A 42 2.56 -12.15 10.96
C ASP A 42 2.55 -11.11 9.83
N VAL A 43 3.24 -9.98 10.06
CA VAL A 43 3.28 -8.86 9.11
C VAL A 43 3.92 -9.24 7.79
N GLU A 44 5.02 -9.99 7.81
CA GLU A 44 5.75 -10.36 6.59
C GLU A 44 4.89 -11.30 5.72
N LYS A 45 4.22 -12.26 6.36
CA LYS A 45 3.30 -13.18 5.66
C LYS A 45 2.13 -12.45 4.99
N GLU A 46 1.55 -11.45 5.65
CA GLU A 46 0.45 -10.67 5.06
C GLU A 46 0.97 -9.70 3.99
N PHE A 47 2.14 -9.10 4.19
CA PHE A 47 2.80 -8.28 3.17
C PHE A 47 3.04 -9.06 1.87
N ASN A 48 3.49 -10.32 1.97
CA ASN A 48 3.70 -11.20 0.81
C ASN A 48 2.40 -11.55 0.05
N GLN A 49 1.23 -11.29 0.62
CA GLN A 49 -0.07 -11.48 -0.02
C GLN A 49 -0.62 -10.21 -0.69
N LEU A 50 0.08 -9.07 -0.58
CA LEU A 50 -0.42 -7.77 -1.02
C LEU A 50 -0.95 -7.79 -2.46
N TYR A 51 -0.17 -8.29 -3.43
CA TYR A 51 -0.61 -8.31 -4.83
C TYR A 51 -1.85 -9.19 -5.06
N SER A 52 -1.97 -10.31 -4.34
CA SER A 52 -3.19 -11.13 -4.39
C SER A 52 -4.41 -10.44 -3.78
N ILE A 53 -4.22 -9.53 -2.81
CA ILE A 53 -5.29 -8.67 -2.29
C ILE A 53 -5.67 -7.64 -3.35
N LEU A 54 -4.68 -6.97 -3.96
CA LEU A 54 -4.89 -5.94 -4.98
C LEU A 54 -5.66 -6.50 -6.20
N ASP A 55 -5.33 -7.70 -6.67
CA ASP A 55 -6.00 -8.39 -7.79
C ASP A 55 -7.49 -8.71 -7.51
N ARG A 56 -7.92 -8.71 -6.24
CA ARG A 56 -9.31 -8.96 -5.84
C ARG A 56 -10.11 -7.68 -5.60
N LEU A 57 -9.47 -6.52 -5.68
CA LEU A 57 -10.17 -5.24 -5.56
C LEU A 57 -10.91 -4.93 -6.87
N PRO A 58 -12.01 -4.16 -6.81
CA PRO A 58 -12.62 -3.67 -8.03
C PRO A 58 -11.66 -2.73 -8.76
N ASP A 59 -11.71 -2.76 -10.09
CA ASP A 59 -10.95 -1.87 -10.96
C ASP A 59 -11.22 -0.39 -10.63
N ILE A 60 -10.20 0.44 -10.82
CA ILE A 60 -10.27 1.89 -10.62
C ILE A 60 -10.16 2.57 -11.97
N ASP A 61 -11.23 3.22 -12.41
CA ASP A 61 -11.30 3.97 -13.67
C ASP A 61 -10.75 5.40 -13.50
N LEU A 62 -9.48 5.49 -13.10
CA LEU A 62 -8.73 6.75 -12.92
C LEU A 62 -7.28 6.53 -13.37
N GLU A 63 -6.56 7.60 -13.69
CA GLU A 63 -5.12 7.52 -13.99
C GLU A 63 -4.35 6.96 -12.77
N PRO A 64 -3.54 5.90 -12.93
CA PRO A 64 -2.82 5.30 -11.81
C PRO A 64 -1.82 6.27 -11.19
N GLU A 65 -2.03 6.60 -9.92
CA GLU A 65 -1.04 7.31 -9.11
C GLU A 65 -0.06 6.33 -8.47
N GLN A 66 1.20 6.75 -8.29
CA GLN A 66 2.15 6.02 -7.46
C GLN A 66 1.69 6.00 -6.01
N VAL A 67 1.60 4.81 -5.40
CA VAL A 67 1.16 4.63 -4.02
C VAL A 67 2.16 3.78 -3.26
N ILE A 68 2.58 4.21 -2.07
CA ILE A 68 3.29 3.33 -1.15
C ILE A 68 2.26 2.59 -0.31
N ILE A 69 2.36 1.27 -0.24
CA ILE A 69 1.57 0.48 0.71
C ILE A 69 2.54 -0.10 1.74
N SER A 70 2.27 0.15 3.01
CA SER A 70 3.06 -0.38 4.11
C SER A 70 2.25 -1.20 5.09
N TYR A 71 2.93 -2.14 5.74
CA TYR A 71 2.40 -3.00 6.79
C TYR A 71 3.30 -2.87 8.01
N CYS A 72 2.70 -2.81 9.19
CA CYS A 72 3.43 -2.85 10.47
C CYS A 72 2.51 -3.26 11.62
N HIS A 73 3.09 -3.57 12.78
CA HIS A 73 2.34 -3.62 14.03
C HIS A 73 2.13 -2.24 14.64
N LYS A 74 1.36 -2.18 15.74
CA LYS A 74 1.26 -0.99 16.56
C LYS A 74 2.67 -0.58 17.04
N ASN A 75 3.03 0.69 16.82
CA ASN A 75 4.39 1.26 17.04
C ASN A 75 5.43 0.99 15.94
N TRP A 76 5.01 0.69 14.70
CA TRP A 76 5.91 0.61 13.54
C TRP A 76 6.93 -0.54 13.59
N LEU A 77 6.70 -1.53 14.45
CA LEU A 77 7.47 -2.77 14.47
C LEU A 77 7.16 -3.61 13.23
N ASN A 78 8.16 -4.34 12.74
CA ASN A 78 8.07 -5.17 11.53
C ASN A 78 7.51 -4.36 10.35
N TYR A 79 8.12 -3.22 10.05
CA TYR A 79 7.70 -2.37 8.94
C TYR A 79 8.16 -2.95 7.59
N HIS A 80 7.19 -3.23 6.72
CA HIS A 80 7.43 -3.61 5.32
C HIS A 80 6.66 -2.66 4.41
N CYS A 81 7.25 -2.26 3.28
CA CYS A 81 6.55 -1.43 2.31
C CYS A 81 6.95 -1.76 0.87
N THR A 82 6.05 -1.47 -0.06
CA THR A 82 6.33 -1.49 -1.50
C THR A 82 5.67 -0.30 -2.19
N ILE A 83 6.19 0.04 -3.37
CA ILE A 83 5.57 0.99 -4.28
C ILE A 83 4.66 0.21 -5.23
N ILE A 84 3.41 0.67 -5.37
CA ILE A 84 2.45 0.24 -6.37
C ILE A 84 2.34 1.33 -7.42
N ASN A 85 2.23 0.93 -8.69
CA ASN A 85 2.25 1.82 -9.86
C ASN A 85 3.44 2.79 -9.82
N PRO A 86 4.69 2.27 -9.82
CA PRO A 86 5.87 3.14 -9.79
C PRO A 86 5.80 4.12 -10.96
N SER A 87 6.09 5.40 -10.71
CA SER A 87 6.17 6.37 -11.80
C SER A 87 7.27 5.94 -12.76
N GLN A 88 7.01 5.99 -14.07
CA GLN A 88 7.99 5.57 -15.08
C GLN A 88 9.32 6.34 -14.96
N GLU A 89 9.29 7.59 -14.46
CA GLU A 89 10.50 8.38 -14.20
C GLU A 89 11.43 7.78 -13.13
N LEU A 90 10.91 7.03 -12.16
CA LEU A 90 11.71 6.40 -11.09
C LEU A 90 12.25 5.02 -11.49
N VAL A 91 11.52 4.27 -12.32
CA VAL A 91 12.01 3.00 -12.87
C VAL A 91 13.29 3.23 -13.68
N VAL A 92 13.31 4.29 -14.49
CA VAL A 92 14.49 4.70 -15.27
C VAL A 92 15.65 5.08 -14.33
N LYS A 93 15.42 5.85 -13.26
CA LYS A 93 16.50 6.21 -12.30
C LYS A 93 17.05 5.01 -11.54
N SER A 94 16.24 4.00 -11.21
CA SER A 94 16.74 2.78 -10.55
C SER A 94 17.59 1.88 -11.46
N MET A 95 17.46 2.00 -12.78
CA MET A 95 18.31 1.27 -13.75
C MET A 95 19.70 1.90 -13.94
N TYR A 96 19.94 3.11 -13.41
CA TYR A 96 21.21 3.83 -13.54
C TYR A 96 21.97 3.99 -12.22
N ILE A 97 21.58 3.26 -11.15
CA ILE A 97 22.31 3.23 -9.86
C ILE A 97 22.85 1.81 -9.63
N ASP A 98 23.38 1.20 -10.69
CA ASP A 98 24.20 -0.03 -10.66
C ASP A 98 25.47 0.19 -11.51
N GLU A 99 26.19 1.29 -11.27
CA GLU A 99 27.59 1.48 -11.69
C GLU A 99 28.49 1.78 -10.49
#